data_AF-A0A3D1UBT3-F1
#
_entry.id   AF-A0A3D1UBT3-F1
#
_cell.length_a   1.000
_cell.length_b   1.000
_cell.length_c   1.000
_cell.angle_alpha   90.00
_cell.angle_beta   90.00
_cell.angle_gamma   90.00
#
_symmetry.space_group_name_H-M   'P 1'
#
loop_
_entity.id
_entity.type
_entity.pdbx_description
1 polymer ?
#
loop_
_entity_poly.entity_id
_entity_poly.type
_entity_poly.pdbx_seq_one_letter_code
_entity_poly.pdbx_strand_id
1 'polypeptide(L)'
;MRKEPSLPVQPAAQETEEDDAFAGEPPELEVQQAVVQELAADKAALAADYENLAAHARELETALANVREELKKLENRLAEAENERKAAQSALDAEKALRLQKEEELARQLAKELDLQERNPNALALLDRDVDLPDRFPGETRDHVLEVVAAARDQAEAEGRIRRAQVLEGVLVANEPNGNLAKKRAALEKFFNENHNIMNGAVMAELDRCGISRKKGEEYLLPSEILLRTY
;
A
#
# COMPACT_ATOMS: atom_id res chain seq x y z
N MET A 1 57.89 -17.10 155.66
CA MET A 1 56.91 -18.22 155.74
C MET A 1 55.56 -17.64 155.30
N ARG A 2 54.84 -18.02 154.24
CA ARG A 2 54.74 -19.17 153.32
C ARG A 2 54.36 -18.59 151.94
N LYS A 3 55.10 -18.84 150.83
CA LYS A 3 54.81 -19.81 149.75
C LYS A 3 53.32 -19.97 149.34
N GLU A 4 52.94 -19.26 148.26
CA GLU A 4 52.22 -19.63 147.00
C GLU A 4 51.49 -20.99 146.88
N PRO A 5 50.48 -21.20 145.96
CA PRO A 5 50.60 -20.85 144.53
C PRO A 5 49.34 -20.61 143.63
N SER A 6 49.63 -20.04 142.44
CA SER A 6 49.17 -20.38 141.05
C SER A 6 47.69 -20.41 140.59
N LEU A 7 47.35 -19.44 139.70
CA LEU A 7 46.85 -19.50 138.29
C LEU A 7 45.61 -20.38 137.93
N PRO A 8 44.79 -20.10 136.85
CA PRO A 8 45.26 -19.65 135.53
C PRO A 8 44.31 -18.84 134.58
N VAL A 9 44.92 -18.27 133.53
CA VAL A 9 44.50 -18.32 132.09
C VAL A 9 43.27 -17.51 131.60
N GLN A 10 43.58 -16.58 130.69
CA GLN A 10 42.71 -15.91 129.70
C GLN A 10 42.04 -16.94 128.76
N PRO A 11 41.11 -16.56 127.86
CA PRO A 11 41.61 -16.22 126.51
C PRO A 11 40.73 -15.24 125.72
N ALA A 12 41.33 -14.74 124.62
CA ALA A 12 40.77 -14.65 123.26
C ALA A 12 39.40 -13.99 123.05
N ALA A 13 39.07 -13.36 121.95
CA ALA A 13 39.71 -12.88 120.73
C ALA A 13 38.51 -12.30 119.95
N GLN A 14 38.72 -11.35 119.05
CA GLN A 14 38.17 -11.39 117.69
C GLN A 14 38.47 -10.08 116.99
N GLU A 15 39.47 -10.16 116.10
CA GLU A 15 39.39 -9.52 114.80
C GLU A 15 38.11 -10.04 114.10
N THR A 16 37.34 -9.11 113.56
CA THR A 16 36.47 -9.36 112.42
C THR A 16 36.60 -8.15 111.50
N GLU A 17 37.26 -8.40 110.37
CA GLU A 17 36.96 -7.77 109.10
C GLU A 17 35.45 -7.90 108.82
N GLU A 18 34.89 -6.88 108.16
CA GLU A 18 33.72 -6.91 107.27
C GLU A 18 33.42 -5.41 106.99
N ASP A 19 33.86 -4.89 105.83
CA ASP A 19 33.04 -4.89 104.61
C ASP A 19 31.57 -4.65 104.94
N ASP A 20 31.12 -3.39 104.90
CA ASP A 20 29.83 -2.99 104.33
C ASP A 20 29.46 -1.56 104.73
N ALA A 21 29.46 -0.66 103.74
CA ALA A 21 28.43 0.38 103.56
C ALA A 21 28.69 1.20 102.28
N PHE A 22 28.81 0.52 101.13
CA PHE A 22 28.49 1.12 99.83
C PHE A 22 27.50 0.21 99.11
N ALA A 23 26.38 -0.08 99.77
CA ALA A 23 25.31 -0.90 99.24
C ALA A 23 24.01 -0.10 99.31
N GLY A 24 23.77 0.70 98.28
CA GLY A 24 22.58 1.54 98.22
C GLY A 24 22.32 2.22 96.87
N GLU A 25 22.85 1.71 95.76
CA GLU A 25 22.47 2.19 94.40
C GLU A 25 22.68 1.19 93.22
N PRO A 26 22.63 -0.16 93.37
CA PRO A 26 22.76 -1.06 92.22
C PRO A 26 21.53 -1.22 91.28
N PRO A 27 20.26 -1.09 91.70
CA PRO A 27 19.15 -1.45 90.81
C PRO A 27 18.84 -0.39 89.74
N GLU A 28 19.17 0.89 89.99
CA GLU A 28 18.81 1.98 89.07
C GLU A 28 19.69 2.00 87.82
N LEU A 29 20.98 1.66 87.93
CA LEU A 29 21.90 1.59 86.80
C LEU A 29 21.58 0.43 85.86
N GLU A 30 21.20 -0.73 86.39
CA GLU A 30 20.76 -1.88 85.59
C GLU A 30 19.46 -1.58 84.84
N VAL A 31 18.51 -0.90 85.49
CA VAL A 31 17.26 -0.44 84.85
C VAL A 31 17.56 0.58 83.76
N GLN A 32 18.45 1.54 83.99
CA GLN A 32 18.87 2.51 82.96
C GLN A 32 19.55 1.82 81.77
N GLN A 33 20.41 0.83 82.02
CA GLN A 33 21.08 0.07 80.97
C GLN A 33 20.09 -0.75 80.13
N ALA A 34 19.08 -1.36 80.77
CA ALA A 34 18.02 -2.07 80.08
C ALA A 34 17.19 -1.13 79.19
N VAL A 35 16.80 0.04 79.69
CA VAL A 35 16.06 1.05 78.90
C VAL A 35 16.88 1.57 77.72
N VAL A 36 18.19 1.79 77.90
CA VAL A 36 19.07 2.20 76.79
C VAL A 36 19.19 1.11 75.72
N GLN A 37 19.23 -0.17 76.12
CA GLN A 37 19.24 -1.28 75.17
C GLN A 37 17.91 -1.40 74.41
N GLU A 38 16.77 -1.24 75.08
CA GLU A 38 15.44 -1.20 74.43
C GLU A 38 15.33 -0.02 73.46
N LEU A 39 15.73 1.19 73.88
CA LEU A 39 15.74 2.36 72.99
C LEU A 39 16.68 2.19 71.80
N ALA A 40 17.83 1.52 71.98
CA ALA A 40 18.74 1.19 70.89
C ALA A 40 18.12 0.17 69.93
N ALA A 41 17.41 -0.83 70.45
CA ALA A 41 16.67 -1.81 69.65
C ALA A 41 15.52 -1.16 68.87
N ASP A 42 14.72 -0.32 69.51
CA ASP A 42 13.62 0.43 68.88
C ASP A 42 14.15 1.38 67.79
N LYS A 43 15.27 2.07 68.06
CA LYS A 43 15.92 2.93 67.08
C LYS A 43 16.44 2.13 65.88
N ALA A 44 16.98 0.94 66.11
CA ALA A 44 17.44 0.06 65.04
C ALA A 44 16.26 -0.48 64.22
N ALA A 45 15.15 -0.85 64.85
CA ALA A 45 13.93 -1.27 64.16
C ALA A 45 13.34 -0.13 63.31
N LEU A 46 13.22 1.07 63.86
CA LEU A 46 12.76 2.26 63.13
C LEU A 46 13.67 2.63 61.96
N ALA A 47 15.00 2.47 62.11
CA ALA A 47 15.94 2.71 61.02
C ALA A 47 15.74 1.69 59.88
N ALA A 48 15.56 0.41 60.21
CA ALA A 48 15.26 -0.62 59.22
C ALA A 48 13.92 -0.39 58.50
N ASP A 49 12.88 0.02 59.23
CA ASP A 49 11.58 0.38 58.65
C ASP A 49 11.69 1.59 57.72
N TYR A 50 12.48 2.59 58.10
CA TYR A 50 12.73 3.76 57.25
C TYR A 50 13.47 3.38 55.96
N GLU A 51 14.48 2.51 56.04
CA GLU A 51 15.19 2.01 54.88
C GLU A 51 14.27 1.22 53.94
N ASN A 52 13.41 0.36 54.48
CA ASN A 52 12.42 -0.39 53.72
C ASN A 52 11.40 0.54 53.03
N LEU A 53 10.90 1.54 53.75
CA LEU A 53 9.97 2.53 53.18
C LEU A 53 10.65 3.37 52.08
N ALA A 54 11.91 3.75 52.28
CA ALA A 54 12.69 4.47 51.29
C ALA A 54 12.96 3.62 50.03
N ALA A 55 13.22 2.32 50.19
CA ALA A 55 13.35 1.40 49.06
C ALA A 55 12.03 1.30 48.29
N HIS A 56 10.91 1.13 48.99
CA HIS A 56 9.59 1.04 48.36
C HIS A 56 9.18 2.34 47.66
N ALA A 57 9.51 3.50 48.24
CA ALA A 57 9.28 4.80 47.59
C ALA A 57 10.04 4.92 46.26
N ARG A 58 11.30 4.47 46.21
CA ARG A 58 12.09 4.42 44.97
C ARG A 58 11.49 3.48 43.95
N GLU A 59 11.04 2.29 44.36
CA GLU A 59 10.34 1.36 43.46
C GLU A 59 9.10 2.00 42.84
N LEU A 60 8.27 2.67 43.65
CA LEU A 60 7.09 3.38 43.17
C LEU A 60 7.45 4.53 42.22
N GLU A 61 8.49 5.31 42.50
CA GLU A 61 8.97 6.36 41.59
C GLU A 61 9.41 5.79 40.24
N THR A 62 10.14 4.67 40.23
CA THR A 62 10.53 4.00 38.98
C THR A 62 9.32 3.45 38.22
N ALA A 63 8.35 2.85 38.92
CA ALA A 63 7.11 2.37 38.31
C ALA A 63 6.31 3.54 37.69
N LEU A 64 6.20 4.67 38.39
CA LEU A 64 5.53 5.87 37.86
C LEU A 64 6.26 6.45 36.64
N ALA A 65 7.59 6.44 36.62
CA ALA A 65 8.37 6.86 35.46
C ALA A 65 8.08 5.96 34.25
N ASN A 66 8.10 4.63 34.45
CA ASN A 66 7.81 3.66 33.39
C ASN A 66 6.39 3.83 32.82
N VAL A 67 5.39 3.94 33.69
CA VAL A 67 3.99 4.15 33.26
C VAL A 67 3.85 5.46 32.49
N ARG A 68 4.53 6.53 32.89
CA ARG A 68 4.52 7.80 32.14
C ARG A 68 5.14 7.67 30.75
N GLU A 69 6.19 6.87 30.60
CA GLU A 69 6.77 6.59 29.28
C GLU A 69 5.83 5.75 28.40
N GLU A 70 5.17 4.75 28.98
CA GLU A 70 4.17 3.96 28.26
C GLU A 70 2.98 4.80 27.83
N LEU A 71 2.48 5.68 28.69
CA LEU A 71 1.43 6.64 28.34
C LEU A 71 1.84 7.52 27.16
N LYS A 72 3.04 8.09 27.17
CA LYS A 72 3.54 8.88 26.03
C LYS A 72 3.61 8.07 24.75
N LYS A 73 4.05 6.81 24.83
CA LYS A 73 4.08 5.90 23.66
C LYS A 73 2.67 5.63 23.13
N LEU A 74 1.71 5.41 24.02
CA LEU A 74 0.31 5.17 23.65
C LEU A 74 -0.35 6.43 23.07
N GLU A 75 -0.08 7.61 23.63
CA GLU A 75 -0.54 8.90 23.11
C GLU A 75 -0.03 9.14 21.68
N ASN A 76 1.27 8.88 21.44
CA ASN A 76 1.84 9.00 20.10
C ASN A 76 1.18 8.01 19.11
N ARG A 77 1.00 6.75 19.51
CA ARG A 77 0.31 5.75 18.67
C ARG A 77 -1.14 6.12 18.38
N LEU A 78 -1.84 6.69 19.36
CA LEU A 78 -3.21 7.16 19.18
C LEU A 78 -3.25 8.32 18.17
N ALA A 79 -2.33 9.28 18.29
CA ALA A 79 -2.23 10.39 17.34
C ALA A 79 -1.91 9.91 15.91
N GLU A 80 -1.01 8.93 15.76
CA GLU A 80 -0.70 8.28 14.48
C GLU A 80 -1.96 7.60 13.90
N ALA A 81 -2.65 6.78 14.69
CA ALA A 81 -3.87 6.09 14.27
C ALA A 81 -5.01 7.07 13.91
N GLU A 82 -5.15 8.19 14.62
CA GLU A 82 -6.12 9.23 14.27
C GLU A 82 -5.79 9.91 12.94
N ASN A 83 -4.52 10.14 12.65
CA ASN A 83 -4.08 10.72 11.38
C ASN A 83 -4.31 9.74 10.23
N GLU A 84 -3.99 8.46 10.41
CA GLU A 84 -4.30 7.40 9.43
C GLU A 84 -5.81 7.31 9.17
N ARG A 85 -6.63 7.35 10.23
CA ARG A 85 -8.10 7.35 10.08
C ARG A 85 -8.59 8.54 9.27
N LYS A 86 -8.08 9.75 9.54
CA LYS A 86 -8.45 10.96 8.80
C LYS A 86 -8.04 10.85 7.32
N ALA A 87 -6.85 10.35 7.03
CA ALA A 87 -6.39 10.14 5.67
C ALA A 87 -7.25 9.11 4.91
N ALA A 88 -7.55 7.97 5.55
CA ALA A 88 -8.41 6.94 4.99
C ALA A 88 -9.84 7.47 4.73
N GLN A 89 -10.39 8.27 5.65
CA GLN A 89 -11.70 8.89 5.48
C GLN A 89 -11.71 9.85 4.28
N SER A 90 -10.68 10.70 4.16
CA SER A 90 -10.54 11.60 3.00
C SER A 90 -10.45 10.85 1.68
N ALA A 91 -9.74 9.72 1.65
CA ALA A 91 -9.62 8.89 0.45
C ALA A 91 -10.97 8.25 0.08
N LEU A 92 -11.71 7.75 1.06
CA LEU A 92 -13.04 7.18 0.86
C LEU A 92 -14.03 8.22 0.32
N ASP A 93 -13.99 9.44 0.86
CA ASP A 93 -14.89 10.51 0.40
C ASP A 93 -14.54 10.96 -1.04
N ALA A 94 -13.26 10.99 -1.39
CA ALA A 94 -12.82 11.22 -2.77
C ALA A 94 -13.28 10.11 -3.74
N GLU A 95 -13.17 8.84 -3.33
CA GLU A 95 -13.65 7.71 -4.13
C GLU A 95 -15.17 7.76 -4.35
N LYS A 96 -15.94 8.09 -3.30
CA LYS A 96 -17.40 8.28 -3.40
C LYS A 96 -17.76 9.41 -4.35
N ALA A 97 -17.08 10.55 -4.27
CA ALA A 97 -17.30 11.66 -5.18
C ALA A 97 -17.02 11.27 -6.64
N LEU A 98 -15.94 10.52 -6.87
CA LEU A 98 -15.60 10.02 -8.21
C LEU A 98 -16.62 8.98 -8.72
N ARG A 99 -17.13 8.11 -7.84
CA ARG A 99 -18.23 7.19 -8.21
C ARG A 99 -19.49 7.94 -8.61
N LEU A 100 -19.90 8.94 -7.84
CA LEU A 100 -21.08 9.75 -8.16
C LEU A 100 -20.92 10.45 -9.52
N GLN A 101 -19.75 11.01 -9.81
CA GLN A 101 -19.48 11.60 -11.14
C GLN A 101 -19.62 10.56 -12.26
N LYS A 102 -19.05 9.36 -12.09
CA LYS A 102 -19.18 8.28 -13.08
C LYS A 102 -20.62 7.81 -13.25
N GLU A 103 -21.39 7.73 -12.17
CA GLU A 103 -22.81 7.39 -12.21
C GLU A 103 -23.62 8.45 -12.97
N GLU A 104 -23.34 9.74 -12.74
CA GLU A 104 -23.95 10.83 -13.51
C GLU A 104 -23.58 10.80 -14.99
N GLU A 105 -22.31 10.54 -15.31
CA GLU A 105 -21.85 10.39 -16.69
C GLU A 105 -22.53 9.20 -17.39
N LEU A 106 -22.64 8.06 -16.71
CA LEU A 106 -23.31 6.88 -17.23
C LEU A 106 -24.80 7.11 -17.41
N ALA A 107 -25.46 7.79 -16.47
CA ALA A 107 -26.85 8.20 -16.61
C ALA A 107 -27.05 9.14 -17.81
N ARG A 108 -26.11 10.08 -18.04
CA ARG A 108 -26.13 10.96 -19.23
C ARG A 108 -25.92 10.17 -20.53
N GLN A 109 -25.05 9.16 -20.54
CA GLN A 109 -24.84 8.30 -21.71
C GLN A 109 -26.09 7.50 -22.02
N LEU A 110 -26.68 6.85 -21.02
CA LEU A 110 -27.91 6.08 -21.17
C LEU A 110 -29.07 6.96 -21.66
N ALA A 111 -29.20 8.18 -21.14
CA ALA A 111 -30.21 9.13 -21.60
C ALA A 111 -30.02 9.52 -23.07
N LYS A 112 -28.77 9.71 -23.52
CA LYS A 112 -28.45 9.97 -24.95
C LYS A 112 -28.78 8.76 -25.81
N GLU A 113 -28.46 7.55 -25.37
CA GLU A 113 -28.78 6.32 -26.09
C GLU A 113 -30.30 6.15 -26.25
N LEU A 114 -31.07 6.40 -25.19
CA LEU A 114 -32.53 6.39 -25.24
C LEU A 114 -33.10 7.44 -26.21
N ASP A 115 -32.62 8.69 -26.17
CA ASP A 115 -33.04 9.74 -27.12
C ASP A 115 -32.69 9.34 -28.57
N LEU A 116 -31.56 8.66 -28.80
CA LEU A 116 -31.22 8.12 -30.13
C LEU A 116 -32.14 6.96 -30.54
N GLN A 117 -32.54 6.07 -29.62
CA GLN A 117 -33.54 5.01 -29.87
C GLN A 117 -34.88 5.58 -30.32
N GLU A 118 -35.36 6.59 -29.59
CA GLU A 118 -36.66 7.21 -29.87
C GLU A 118 -36.67 7.94 -31.21
N ARG A 119 -35.57 8.62 -31.56
CA ARG A 119 -35.44 9.33 -32.85
C ARG A 119 -35.20 8.40 -34.03
N ASN A 120 -34.47 7.29 -33.84
CA ASN A 120 -34.21 6.32 -34.88
C ASN A 120 -33.94 4.92 -34.28
N PRO A 121 -34.88 3.98 -34.35
CA PRO A 121 -34.73 2.65 -33.76
C PRO A 121 -33.61 1.82 -34.40
N ASN A 122 -33.12 2.21 -35.59
CA ASN A 122 -31.97 1.57 -36.25
C ASN A 122 -30.63 2.26 -35.92
N ALA A 123 -30.62 3.39 -35.20
CA ALA A 123 -29.40 4.14 -34.91
C ALA A 123 -28.48 3.44 -33.91
N LEU A 124 -28.99 2.65 -32.96
CA LEU A 124 -28.10 1.84 -32.09
C LEU A 124 -27.38 0.72 -32.83
N ALA A 125 -28.02 0.12 -33.83
CA ALA A 125 -27.36 -0.86 -34.69
C ALA A 125 -26.27 -0.21 -35.57
N LEU A 126 -26.23 1.13 -35.64
CA LEU A 126 -25.17 1.90 -36.29
C LEU A 126 -24.10 2.40 -35.30
N LEU A 127 -24.43 2.60 -34.02
CA LEU A 127 -23.45 2.94 -32.96
C LEU A 127 -22.49 1.77 -32.66
N ASP A 128 -22.99 0.53 -32.68
CA ASP A 128 -22.12 -0.66 -32.65
C ASP A 128 -21.32 -0.85 -33.96
N ARG A 129 -21.60 -0.03 -35.00
CA ARG A 129 -20.82 0.05 -36.24
C ARG A 129 -19.84 1.23 -36.26
N ASP A 130 -19.69 1.95 -35.15
CA ASP A 130 -18.50 2.79 -34.88
C ASP A 130 -17.30 1.93 -34.44
N VAL A 131 -17.29 0.63 -34.76
CA VAL A 131 -16.04 -0.02 -35.10
C VAL A 131 -15.47 0.79 -36.26
N ASP A 132 -14.24 1.29 -36.13
CA ASP A 132 -13.45 1.80 -37.25
C ASP A 132 -13.37 0.72 -38.35
N LEU A 133 -14.45 0.51 -39.11
CA LEU A 133 -14.39 -0.17 -40.37
C LEU A 133 -13.65 0.83 -41.25
N PRO A 134 -12.42 0.49 -41.68
CA PRO A 134 -11.70 1.37 -42.59
C PRO A 134 -12.61 1.67 -43.76
N ASP A 135 -12.75 2.96 -44.02
CA ASP A 135 -13.55 3.57 -45.07
C ASP A 135 -13.47 2.73 -46.36
N ARG A 136 -14.47 1.88 -46.59
CA ARG A 136 -14.49 0.95 -47.74
C ARG A 136 -15.42 1.52 -48.79
N PHE A 137 -14.83 1.94 -49.89
CA PHE A 137 -15.59 2.53 -51.00
C PHE A 137 -16.57 1.49 -51.58
N PRO A 138 -17.74 1.91 -52.07
CA PRO A 138 -18.67 1.01 -52.76
C PRO A 138 -17.99 0.41 -54.01
N GLY A 139 -17.67 -0.89 -53.95
CA GLY A 139 -16.97 -1.64 -54.99
C GLY A 139 -15.60 -2.20 -54.57
N GLU A 140 -14.97 -1.64 -53.54
CA GLU A 140 -13.62 -2.03 -53.09
C GLU A 140 -13.61 -3.34 -52.31
N THR A 141 -14.63 -3.59 -51.47
CA THR A 141 -14.82 -4.89 -50.82
C THR A 141 -14.91 -6.03 -51.84
N ARG A 142 -15.48 -5.77 -53.02
CA ARG A 142 -15.56 -6.77 -54.10
C ARG A 142 -14.17 -7.03 -54.68
N ASP A 143 -13.44 -6.00 -55.07
CA ASP A 143 -12.09 -6.16 -55.66
C ASP A 143 -11.10 -6.78 -54.66
N HIS A 144 -11.22 -6.45 -53.37
CA HIS A 144 -10.41 -7.04 -52.31
C HIS A 144 -10.75 -8.53 -52.07
N VAL A 145 -12.03 -8.89 -52.07
CA VAL A 145 -12.45 -10.30 -52.02
C VAL A 145 -11.90 -11.06 -53.22
N LEU A 146 -11.85 -10.44 -54.42
CA LEU A 146 -11.27 -11.07 -55.60
C LEU A 146 -9.75 -11.23 -55.52
N GLU A 147 -9.02 -10.27 -54.95
CA GLU A 147 -7.57 -10.38 -54.68
C GLU A 147 -7.27 -11.53 -53.70
N VAL A 148 -8.06 -11.66 -52.63
CA VAL A 148 -7.94 -12.77 -51.67
C VAL A 148 -8.28 -14.11 -52.32
N VAL A 149 -9.31 -14.16 -53.17
CA VAL A 149 -9.69 -15.37 -53.92
C VAL A 149 -8.60 -15.75 -54.93
N ALA A 150 -7.95 -14.79 -55.58
CA ALA A 150 -6.80 -15.03 -56.47
C ALA A 150 -5.59 -15.58 -55.71
N ALA A 151 -5.22 -14.98 -54.57
CA ALA A 151 -4.16 -15.52 -53.73
C ALA A 151 -4.47 -16.93 -53.22
N ALA A 152 -5.73 -17.19 -52.84
CA ALA A 152 -6.17 -18.52 -52.42
C ALA A 152 -6.16 -19.55 -53.57
N ARG A 153 -6.39 -19.11 -54.82
CA ARG A 153 -6.23 -19.95 -56.02
C ARG A 153 -4.76 -20.31 -56.22
N ASP A 154 -3.87 -19.32 -56.20
CA ASP A 154 -2.43 -19.53 -56.39
C ASP A 154 -1.85 -20.46 -55.33
N GLN A 155 -2.29 -20.29 -54.08
CA GLN A 155 -1.95 -21.20 -53.00
C GLN A 155 -2.51 -22.61 -53.23
N ALA A 156 -3.76 -22.73 -53.68
CA ALA A 156 -4.37 -24.03 -53.98
C ALA A 156 -3.66 -24.74 -55.14
N GLU A 157 -3.17 -24.00 -56.14
CA GLU A 157 -2.37 -24.52 -57.24
C GLU A 157 -0.99 -24.97 -56.77
N ALA A 158 -0.30 -24.16 -55.97
CA ALA A 158 0.99 -24.51 -55.37
C ALA A 158 0.93 -25.77 -54.48
N GLU A 159 -0.20 -25.99 -53.81
CA GLU A 159 -0.45 -27.17 -52.99
C GLU A 159 -1.01 -28.38 -53.77
N GLY A 160 -1.14 -28.27 -55.11
CA GLY A 160 -1.64 -29.35 -55.97
C GLY A 160 -3.14 -29.64 -55.83
N ARG A 161 -3.93 -28.74 -55.23
CA ARG A 161 -5.38 -28.86 -55.04
C ARG A 161 -6.14 -28.37 -56.28
N ILE A 162 -5.97 -29.07 -57.40
CA ILE A 162 -6.46 -28.70 -58.74
C ILE A 162 -7.97 -28.37 -58.76
N ARG A 163 -8.82 -29.17 -58.10
CA ARG A 163 -10.28 -28.91 -58.05
C ARG A 163 -10.62 -27.60 -57.34
N ARG A 164 -9.90 -27.27 -56.26
CA ARG A 164 -10.11 -26.03 -55.50
C ARG A 164 -9.66 -24.83 -56.33
N ALA A 165 -8.50 -24.93 -57.01
CA ALA A 165 -8.03 -23.89 -57.92
C ALA A 165 -9.02 -23.63 -59.06
N GLN A 166 -9.57 -24.68 -59.69
CA GLN A 166 -10.57 -24.53 -60.77
C GLN A 166 -11.87 -23.86 -60.31
N VAL A 167 -12.36 -24.18 -59.10
CA VAL A 167 -13.55 -23.54 -58.53
C VAL A 167 -13.29 -22.05 -58.24
N LEU A 168 -12.12 -21.73 -57.67
CA LEU A 168 -11.75 -20.34 -57.38
C LEU A 168 -11.54 -19.54 -58.68
N GLU A 169 -10.96 -20.15 -59.72
CA GLU A 169 -10.84 -19.55 -61.05
C GLU A 169 -12.22 -19.25 -61.66
N GLY A 170 -13.19 -20.17 -61.54
CA GLY A 170 -14.56 -19.93 -61.98
C GLY A 170 -15.24 -18.75 -61.28
N VAL A 171 -14.96 -18.57 -59.98
CA VAL A 171 -15.46 -17.43 -59.19
C VAL A 171 -14.82 -16.12 -59.63
N LEU A 172 -13.53 -16.13 -59.97
CA LEU A 172 -12.79 -14.96 -60.48
C LEU A 172 -13.28 -14.55 -61.87
N VAL A 173 -13.48 -15.50 -62.77
CA VAL A 173 -13.96 -15.22 -64.14
C VAL A 173 -15.40 -14.69 -64.11
N ALA A 174 -16.26 -15.21 -63.23
CA ALA A 174 -17.63 -14.72 -63.08
C ALA A 174 -17.71 -13.32 -62.45
N ASN A 175 -16.66 -12.91 -61.74
CA ASN A 175 -16.59 -11.65 -61.03
C ASN A 175 -15.31 -10.91 -61.44
N GLU A 176 -15.34 -10.27 -62.61
CA GLU A 176 -14.21 -9.46 -63.03
C GLU A 176 -13.94 -8.33 -62.01
N PRO A 177 -12.68 -8.11 -61.61
CA PRO A 177 -12.30 -7.00 -60.76
C PRO A 177 -12.46 -5.71 -61.56
N ASN A 178 -13.19 -4.76 -61.00
CA ASN A 178 -13.22 -3.43 -61.59
C ASN A 178 -11.86 -2.81 -61.28
N GLY A 179 -11.04 -2.50 -62.29
CA GLY A 179 -9.66 -2.03 -62.10
C GLY A 179 -9.49 -0.70 -61.35
N ASN A 180 -10.48 -0.22 -60.60
CA ASN A 180 -10.47 1.02 -59.82
C ASN A 180 -9.49 0.97 -58.65
N LEU A 181 -9.34 -0.17 -57.95
CA LEU A 181 -8.34 -0.34 -56.89
C LEU A 181 -6.90 -0.20 -57.45
N ALA A 182 -6.61 -0.91 -58.54
CA ALA A 182 -5.31 -0.85 -59.21
C ALA A 182 -5.01 0.54 -59.79
N LYS A 183 -6.02 1.20 -60.39
CA LYS A 183 -5.91 2.59 -60.87
C LYS A 183 -5.62 3.57 -59.74
N LYS A 184 -6.24 3.37 -58.57
CA LYS A 184 -6.01 4.21 -57.38
C LYS A 184 -4.66 3.95 -56.74
N ARG A 185 -4.20 2.69 -56.62
CA ARG A 185 -2.83 2.36 -56.19
C ARG A 185 -1.79 3.03 -57.10
N ALA A 186 -1.98 2.96 -58.42
CA ALA A 186 -1.11 3.63 -59.38
C ALA A 186 -1.18 5.18 -59.30
N ALA A 187 -2.33 5.76 -58.95
CA ALA A 187 -2.46 7.20 -58.74
C ALA A 187 -1.73 7.66 -57.46
N LEU A 188 -1.87 6.90 -56.36
CA LEU A 188 -1.15 7.16 -55.11
C LEU A 188 0.36 6.97 -55.28
N GLU A 189 0.79 5.95 -56.01
CA GLU A 189 2.20 5.70 -56.33
C GLU A 189 2.81 6.86 -57.13
N LYS A 190 2.09 7.37 -58.15
CA LYS A 190 2.50 8.59 -58.87
C LYS A 190 2.61 9.79 -57.94
N PHE A 191 1.61 10.00 -57.08
CA PHE A 191 1.57 11.12 -56.17
C PHE A 191 2.70 11.08 -55.12
N PHE A 192 3.05 9.89 -54.60
CA PHE A 192 4.19 9.74 -53.69
C PHE A 192 5.53 9.96 -54.39
N ASN A 193 5.68 9.48 -55.63
CA ASN A 193 6.87 9.71 -56.45
C ASN A 193 7.09 11.20 -56.76
N GLU A 194 6.01 11.94 -57.05
CA GLU A 194 6.05 13.39 -57.30
C GLU A 194 6.41 14.20 -56.05
N ASN A 195 6.08 13.70 -54.85
CA ASN A 195 6.36 14.36 -53.58
C ASN A 195 7.62 13.82 -52.86
N HIS A 196 8.50 13.13 -53.58
CA HIS A 196 9.75 12.55 -53.06
C HIS A 196 9.58 11.63 -51.83
N ASN A 197 8.42 10.96 -51.70
CA ASN A 197 8.07 10.12 -50.55
C ASN A 197 8.11 10.85 -49.19
N ILE A 198 7.94 12.17 -49.18
CA ILE A 198 7.88 12.97 -47.95
C ILE A 198 6.41 13.25 -47.58
N MET A 199 6.06 13.07 -46.31
CA MET A 199 4.74 13.41 -45.77
C MET A 199 4.59 14.92 -45.56
N ASN A 200 4.40 15.64 -46.67
CA ASN A 200 4.15 17.08 -46.66
C ASN A 200 2.66 17.38 -46.38
N GLY A 201 2.34 18.58 -45.88
CA GLY A 201 0.95 18.98 -45.59
C GLY A 201 -0.02 18.84 -46.78
N ALA A 202 0.47 18.99 -48.02
CA ALA A 202 -0.31 18.74 -49.23
C ALA A 202 -0.62 17.24 -49.42
N VAL A 203 0.35 16.37 -49.15
CA VAL A 203 0.19 14.91 -49.18
C VAL A 203 -0.81 14.48 -48.12
N MET A 204 -0.74 15.04 -46.92
CA MET A 204 -1.64 14.75 -45.82
C MET A 204 -3.09 15.14 -46.15
N ALA A 205 -3.31 16.30 -46.79
CA ALA A 205 -4.63 16.74 -47.22
C ALA A 205 -5.20 15.92 -48.39
N GLU A 206 -4.34 15.34 -49.23
CA GLU A 206 -4.79 14.38 -50.26
C GLU A 206 -5.07 13.00 -49.68
N LEU A 207 -4.27 12.53 -48.72
CA LEU A 207 -4.57 11.32 -47.96
C LEU A 207 -5.89 11.45 -47.20
N ASP A 208 -6.17 12.62 -46.62
CA ASP A 208 -7.45 12.92 -45.98
C ASP A 208 -8.60 12.95 -47.01
N ARG A 209 -8.39 13.56 -48.20
CA ARG A 209 -9.37 13.51 -49.31
C ARG A 209 -9.59 12.09 -49.85
N CYS A 210 -8.59 11.24 -49.75
CA CYS A 210 -8.64 9.84 -50.13
C CYS A 210 -9.15 8.91 -49.00
N GLY A 211 -9.47 9.44 -47.81
CA GLY A 211 -10.00 8.67 -46.68
C GLY A 211 -8.95 7.83 -45.93
N ILE A 212 -7.66 8.09 -46.12
CA ILE A 212 -6.58 7.35 -45.45
C ILE A 212 -6.33 7.97 -44.08
N SER A 213 -6.85 7.32 -43.04
CA SER A 213 -6.77 7.79 -41.66
C SER A 213 -5.39 7.60 -41.02
N ARG A 214 -5.08 8.51 -40.07
CA ARG A 214 -3.90 8.46 -39.19
C ARG A 214 -3.96 7.20 -38.33
N LYS A 215 -2.80 6.60 -38.03
CA LYS A 215 -2.72 5.52 -37.03
C LYS A 215 -3.07 6.12 -35.66
N LYS A 216 -3.54 5.34 -34.68
CA LYS A 216 -3.82 5.82 -33.30
C LYS A 216 -2.63 6.65 -32.75
N GLY A 217 -2.70 7.98 -32.87
CA GLY A 217 -1.58 8.94 -32.74
C GLY A 217 -1.60 10.02 -33.84
N GLU A 218 -0.77 11.07 -33.74
CA GLU A 218 -0.71 12.17 -34.73
C GLU A 218 0.06 11.83 -36.02
N GLU A 219 0.56 10.61 -36.17
CA GLU A 219 1.45 10.20 -37.27
C GLU A 219 0.73 9.35 -38.34
N TYR A 220 1.04 9.64 -39.61
CA TYR A 220 0.61 8.82 -40.75
C TYR A 220 1.55 7.61 -40.90
N LEU A 221 1.02 6.54 -41.48
CA LEU A 221 1.81 5.37 -41.89
C LEU A 221 2.88 5.79 -42.91
N LEU A 222 3.98 5.05 -43.00
CA LEU A 222 5.01 5.31 -44.01
C LEU A 222 4.41 5.14 -45.42
N PRO A 223 4.89 5.87 -46.45
CA PRO A 223 4.37 5.73 -47.82
C PRO A 223 4.36 4.28 -48.32
N SER A 224 5.36 3.48 -47.96
CA SER A 224 5.43 2.05 -48.27
C SER A 224 4.34 1.23 -47.57
N GLU A 225 3.99 1.56 -46.34
CA GLU A 225 2.93 0.89 -45.58
C GLU A 225 1.54 1.29 -46.07
N ILE A 226 1.38 2.53 -46.54
CA ILE A 226 0.16 3.02 -47.20
C ILE A 226 -0.06 2.27 -48.51
N LEU A 227 0.99 2.09 -49.33
CA LEU A 227 0.90 1.35 -50.59
C LEU A 227 0.63 -0.15 -50.39
N LEU A 228 1.16 -0.73 -49.30
CA LEU A 228 0.96 -2.14 -48.94
C LEU A 228 -0.33 -2.39 -48.16
N ARG A 229 -1.00 -1.35 -47.67
CA ARG A 229 -2.28 -1.51 -46.99
C ARG A 229 -3.31 -1.99 -47.99
N THR A 230 -3.85 -3.16 -47.70
CA THR A 230 -5.13 -3.62 -48.25
C THR A 230 -6.23 -2.84 -47.54
N TYR A 231 -6.78 -1.83 -48.21
CA TYR A 231 -7.94 -1.07 -47.76
C TYR A 231 -9.23 -1.90 -47.98
#